data_AF-A0AAE0ZF59-F1
#
_entry.id   AF-A0AAE0ZF59-F1
#
_cell.length_a   1.000
_cell.length_b   1.000
_cell.length_c   1.000
_cell.angle_alpha   90.00
_cell.angle_beta   90.00
_cell.angle_gamma   90.00
#
_symmetry.space_group_name_H-M   'P 1'
#
loop_
_entity.id
_entity.type
_entity.pdbx_description
1 polymer ?
#
loop_
_entity_poly.entity_id
_entity_poly.type
_entity_poly.pdbx_seq_one_letter_code
_entity_poly.pdbx_strand_id
1 'polypeptide(L)'
;MSAAFDTIDRKQLLQLLTNLVTEDEKRIIQFLLSNTTLNVKISGANTEEPFLTNIGTPQGDSLSPVLFIIYLEQALKNVRSTLDSPSNTTEAHLPNEIAYADDIDFIGNQPVNVKKIEETLKVHKLKVNVDKTEHTSVRKHSEEWKTSKKVGSLLGSKEDIEHRKHLSKIALNKMEQIWHRADKTKQCTRIKLYNTLVRSVLLYNCGTWALTKTDEEKLDSFHRKQLRRVLGIRYPTKISNKSLYKKCEQTPISLEVLQARWRLFGHVLRREPSTPANKAMAFYFHDNAKRARGRPITTLPMTLNNDLKILQNRSISLTSQKDLETIRKIAETRQEWTTFTADIKKAAEAARSDDTPSGRP
;
A
#
# COMPACT_ATOMS: atom_id res chain seq x y z
N MET A 1 8.70 -6.32 -14.11
CA MET A 1 9.43 -6.61 -15.39
C MET A 1 10.54 -7.66 -15.14
N SER A 2 11.32 -8.08 -16.14
CA SER A 2 12.50 -8.95 -15.93
C SER A 2 13.77 -8.10 -15.88
N ALA A 3 14.52 -8.14 -14.76
CA ALA A 3 15.81 -7.46 -14.61
C ALA A 3 15.79 -5.98 -15.05
N ALA A 4 14.76 -5.23 -14.62
CA ALA A 4 14.39 -3.96 -15.23
C ALA A 4 15.52 -2.92 -15.22
N PHE A 5 16.26 -2.82 -14.11
CA PHE A 5 17.42 -1.93 -13.97
C PHE A 5 18.58 -2.33 -14.87
N ASP A 6 18.72 -3.61 -15.20
CA ASP A 6 19.84 -4.15 -15.97
C ASP A 6 19.57 -4.07 -17.48
N THR A 7 18.35 -3.68 -17.89
CA THR A 7 17.92 -3.61 -19.31
C THR A 7 17.90 -2.21 -19.91
N ILE A 8 18.12 -1.16 -19.10
CA ILE A 8 18.01 0.23 -19.55
C ILE A 8 19.04 0.54 -20.65
N ASP A 9 18.60 0.99 -21.82
CA ASP A 9 19.50 1.49 -22.85
C ASP A 9 20.01 2.90 -22.47
N ARG A 10 21.29 3.03 -22.11
CA ARG A 10 21.86 4.32 -21.70
C ARG A 10 21.86 5.37 -22.80
N LYS A 11 21.98 4.97 -24.06
CA LYS A 11 21.95 5.91 -25.19
C LYS A 11 20.55 6.52 -25.31
N GLN A 12 19.52 5.68 -25.25
CA GLN A 12 18.14 6.16 -25.25
C GLN A 12 17.84 6.99 -24.00
N LEU A 13 18.29 6.57 -22.82
CA LEU A 13 18.14 7.35 -21.58
C LEU A 13 18.76 8.74 -21.69
N LEU A 14 20.01 8.86 -22.16
CA LEU A 14 20.68 10.15 -22.33
C LEU A 14 19.99 11.04 -23.37
N GLN A 15 19.37 10.45 -24.40
CA GLN A 15 18.53 11.19 -25.35
C GLN A 15 17.29 11.75 -24.67
N LEU A 16 16.58 10.95 -23.86
CA LEU A 16 15.40 11.38 -23.11
C LEU A 16 15.70 12.51 -22.13
N LEU A 17 16.87 12.47 -21.50
CA LEU A 17 17.30 13.50 -20.55
C LEU A 17 17.52 14.87 -21.20
N THR A 18 17.81 14.93 -22.52
CA THR A 18 18.08 16.20 -23.23
C THR A 18 16.96 17.23 -23.07
N ASN A 19 15.72 16.79 -22.94
CA ASN A 19 14.56 17.68 -22.80
C ASN A 19 14.10 17.87 -21.34
N LEU A 20 14.77 17.25 -20.37
CA LEU A 20 14.36 17.21 -18.97
C LEU A 20 15.35 17.87 -18.02
N VAL A 21 16.63 17.95 -18.39
CA VAL A 21 17.71 18.49 -17.56
C VAL A 21 18.60 19.43 -18.36
N THR A 22 19.41 20.21 -17.67
CA THR A 22 20.43 21.06 -18.30
C THR A 22 21.57 20.22 -18.91
N GLU A 23 22.32 20.80 -19.85
CA GLU A 23 23.45 20.11 -20.48
C GLU A 23 24.56 19.74 -19.47
N ASP A 24 24.77 20.55 -18.44
CA ASP A 24 25.76 20.24 -17.40
C ASP A 24 25.30 19.07 -16.51
N GLU A 25 24.03 19.04 -16.09
CA GLU A 25 23.45 17.89 -15.38
C GLU A 25 23.55 16.62 -16.22
N LYS A 26 23.20 16.70 -17.52
CA LYS A 26 23.32 15.58 -18.45
C LYS A 26 24.75 15.08 -18.59
N ARG A 27 25.75 15.98 -18.66
CA ARG A 27 27.17 15.63 -18.71
C ARG A 27 27.61 14.89 -17.44
N ILE A 28 27.16 15.34 -16.27
CA ILE A 28 27.45 14.67 -15.00
C ILE A 28 26.81 13.27 -14.96
N ILE A 29 25.55 13.15 -15.35
CA ILE A 29 24.84 11.86 -15.42
C ILE A 29 25.56 10.92 -16.39
N GLN A 30 25.96 11.42 -17.57
CA GLN A 30 26.72 10.65 -18.54
C GLN A 30 28.05 10.19 -17.98
N PHE A 31 28.77 11.05 -17.25
CA PHE A 31 30.03 10.70 -16.60
C PHE A 31 29.83 9.60 -15.55
N LEU A 32 28.80 9.71 -14.70
CA LEU A 32 28.45 8.68 -13.70
C LEU A 32 28.09 7.32 -14.32
N LEU A 33 27.44 7.34 -15.48
CA LEU A 33 27.08 6.14 -16.25
C LEU A 33 28.19 5.67 -17.20
N SER A 34 29.26 6.43 -17.37
CA SER A 34 30.38 6.07 -18.23
C SER A 34 31.31 5.08 -17.53
N ASN A 35 32.14 4.36 -18.30
CA ASN A 35 33.15 3.44 -17.77
C ASN A 35 32.60 2.38 -16.79
N THR A 36 31.30 2.08 -16.84
CA THR A 36 30.74 1.00 -16.04
C THR A 36 31.14 -0.33 -16.67
N THR A 37 31.84 -1.15 -15.89
CA THR A 37 32.21 -2.51 -16.27
C THR A 37 31.39 -3.53 -15.47
N LEU A 38 31.15 -4.69 -16.07
CA LEU A 38 30.54 -5.84 -15.41
C LEU A 38 31.52 -7.00 -15.35
N ASN A 39 31.49 -7.76 -14.25
CA ASN A 39 32.16 -9.05 -14.13
C ASN A 39 31.10 -10.12 -13.90
N VAL A 40 31.20 -11.22 -14.63
CA VAL A 40 30.35 -12.39 -14.39
C VAL A 40 31.00 -13.25 -13.31
N LYS A 41 30.20 -13.72 -12.35
CA LYS A 41 30.64 -14.70 -11.34
C LYS A 41 30.08 -16.08 -11.68
N ILE A 42 30.96 -17.04 -11.95
CA ILE A 42 30.62 -18.43 -12.28
C ILE A 42 31.18 -19.34 -11.18
N SER A 43 30.33 -20.12 -10.53
CA SER A 43 30.73 -21.11 -9.51
C SER A 43 31.63 -20.55 -8.38
N GLY A 44 31.44 -19.30 -8.00
CA GLY A 44 32.22 -18.66 -6.94
C GLY A 44 33.45 -17.88 -7.42
N ALA A 45 33.90 -18.09 -8.66
CA ALA A 45 35.00 -17.36 -9.29
C ALA A 45 34.48 -16.22 -10.18
N ASN A 46 35.12 -15.07 -10.11
CA ASN A 46 34.86 -14.00 -11.07
C ASN A 46 35.56 -14.32 -12.39
N THR A 47 34.97 -13.90 -13.50
CA THR A 47 35.67 -13.77 -14.78
C THR A 47 36.88 -12.85 -14.62
N GLU A 48 37.96 -13.19 -15.32
CA GLU A 48 39.26 -12.53 -15.17
C GLU A 48 39.23 -11.08 -15.68
N GLU A 49 38.48 -10.82 -16.75
CA GLU A 49 38.42 -9.50 -17.39
C GLU A 49 37.01 -8.87 -17.29
N PRO A 50 36.90 -7.68 -16.67
CA PRO A 50 35.71 -6.86 -16.76
C PRO A 50 35.40 -6.45 -18.20
N PHE A 51 34.13 -6.44 -18.57
CA PHE A 51 33.69 -5.89 -19.86
C PHE A 51 32.87 -4.63 -19.68
N LEU A 52 33.02 -3.68 -20.60
CA LEU A 52 32.24 -2.45 -20.61
C LEU A 52 30.78 -2.76 -20.94
N THR A 53 29.86 -2.10 -20.21
CA THR A 53 28.43 -2.15 -20.51
C THR A 53 27.90 -0.77 -20.84
N ASN A 54 27.04 -0.71 -21.85
CA ASN A 54 26.19 0.46 -22.15
C ASN A 54 24.72 0.20 -21.78
N ILE A 55 24.45 -0.87 -21.05
CA ILE A 55 23.11 -1.29 -20.65
C ILE A 55 23.04 -1.33 -19.11
N GLY A 56 21.91 -0.87 -18.61
CA GLY A 56 21.51 -0.88 -17.22
C GLY A 56 22.02 0.31 -16.42
N THR A 57 21.44 0.53 -15.24
CA THR A 57 21.92 1.51 -14.26
C THR A 57 22.47 0.78 -13.03
N PRO A 58 23.51 1.31 -12.36
CA PRO A 58 24.09 0.65 -11.18
C PRO A 58 23.05 0.45 -10.06
N GLN A 59 22.83 -0.80 -9.65
CA GLN A 59 21.95 -1.08 -8.50
C GLN A 59 22.63 -0.61 -7.20
N GLY A 60 21.87 0.09 -6.35
CA GLY A 60 22.38 0.65 -5.09
C GLY A 60 22.84 2.11 -5.17
N ASP A 61 22.93 2.67 -6.38
CA ASP A 61 23.11 4.11 -6.59
C ASP A 61 21.79 4.87 -6.38
N SER A 62 21.88 6.09 -5.82
CA SER A 62 20.70 6.89 -5.44
C SER A 62 19.99 7.54 -6.62
N LEU A 63 20.70 7.77 -7.73
CA LEU A 63 20.15 8.37 -8.94
C LEU A 63 19.49 7.33 -9.85
N SER A 64 19.98 6.10 -9.82
CA SER A 64 19.53 4.99 -10.67
C SER A 64 18.01 4.70 -10.63
N PRO A 65 17.32 4.73 -9.47
CA PRO A 65 15.86 4.64 -9.40
C PRO A 65 15.13 5.76 -10.16
N VAL A 66 15.63 6.99 -10.09
CA VAL A 66 15.01 8.14 -10.77
C VAL A 66 15.18 8.01 -12.29
N LEU A 67 16.39 7.64 -12.73
CA LEU A 67 16.68 7.39 -14.15
C LEU A 67 15.81 6.25 -14.72
N PHE A 68 15.63 5.18 -13.94
CA PHE A 68 14.74 4.09 -14.32
C PHE A 68 13.29 4.56 -14.47
N ILE A 69 12.77 5.38 -13.54
CA ILE A 69 11.41 5.92 -13.64
C ILE A 69 11.24 6.79 -14.89
N ILE A 70 12.20 7.66 -15.20
CA ILE A 70 12.16 8.51 -16.40
C ILE A 70 12.12 7.64 -17.67
N TYR A 71 12.98 6.62 -17.73
CA TYR A 71 13.05 5.69 -18.84
C TYR A 71 11.75 4.90 -19.02
N LEU A 72 11.22 4.39 -17.90
CA LEU A 72 10.00 3.60 -17.87
C LEU A 72 8.78 4.45 -18.27
N GLU A 73 8.67 5.68 -17.80
CA GLU A 73 7.56 6.57 -18.16
C GLU A 73 7.52 6.85 -19.66
N GLN A 74 8.68 6.99 -20.32
CA GLN A 74 8.70 7.10 -21.78
C GLN A 74 8.15 5.83 -22.46
N ALA A 75 8.56 4.65 -21.97
CA ALA A 75 8.06 3.39 -22.51
C ALA A 75 6.55 3.25 -22.29
N LEU A 76 6.04 3.67 -21.12
CA LEU A 76 4.62 3.66 -20.79
C LEU A 76 3.81 4.65 -21.62
N LYS A 77 4.35 5.82 -21.97
CA LYS A 77 3.67 6.73 -22.92
C LYS A 77 3.38 6.05 -24.26
N ASN A 78 4.34 5.27 -24.78
CA ASN A 78 4.14 4.52 -26.01
C ASN A 78 3.14 3.36 -25.81
N VAL A 79 3.16 2.70 -24.64
CA VAL A 79 2.13 1.69 -24.33
C VAL A 79 0.74 2.32 -24.32
N ARG A 80 0.57 3.46 -23.64
CA ARG A 80 -0.72 4.17 -23.53
C ARG A 80 -1.27 4.60 -24.89
N SER A 81 -0.42 4.97 -25.85
CA SER A 81 -0.88 5.29 -27.22
C SER A 81 -1.31 4.07 -28.03
N THR A 82 -0.86 2.87 -27.63
CA THR A 82 -1.24 1.61 -28.27
C THR A 82 -2.47 0.97 -27.64
N LEU A 83 -2.81 1.30 -26.39
CA LEU A 83 -3.99 0.75 -25.74
C LEU A 83 -5.26 1.43 -26.27
N ASP A 84 -6.35 0.67 -26.32
CA ASP A 84 -7.63 1.17 -26.81
C ASP A 84 -8.12 2.32 -25.92
N SER A 85 -8.61 3.39 -26.55
CA SER A 85 -9.27 4.48 -25.84
C SER A 85 -10.50 3.97 -25.08
N PRO A 86 -10.89 4.61 -23.97
CA PRO A 86 -12.11 4.26 -23.23
C PRO A 86 -13.30 4.18 -24.18
N SER A 87 -14.04 3.07 -24.12
CA SER A 87 -15.18 2.81 -25.01
C SER A 87 -16.43 3.63 -24.66
N ASN A 88 -16.47 4.20 -23.45
CA ASN A 88 -17.56 5.05 -22.96
C ASN A 88 -17.08 6.08 -21.93
N THR A 89 -17.95 7.06 -21.61
CA THR A 89 -17.67 8.14 -20.66
C THR A 89 -17.44 7.65 -19.23
N THR A 90 -18.02 6.53 -18.84
CA THR A 90 -17.84 5.95 -17.50
C THR A 90 -16.42 5.38 -17.34
N GLU A 91 -15.90 4.72 -18.38
CA GLU A 91 -14.53 4.19 -18.43
C GLU A 91 -13.47 5.29 -18.39
N ALA A 92 -13.75 6.46 -18.96
CA ALA A 92 -12.82 7.59 -18.94
C ALA A 92 -12.50 8.09 -17.52
N HIS A 93 -13.37 7.80 -16.55
CA HIS A 93 -13.21 8.22 -15.15
C HIS A 93 -12.53 7.16 -14.26
N LEU A 94 -12.31 5.93 -14.76
CA LEU A 94 -11.57 4.90 -14.03
C LEU A 94 -10.06 5.00 -14.27
N PRO A 95 -9.22 4.62 -13.30
CA PRO A 95 -7.81 4.41 -13.56
C PRO A 95 -7.61 3.20 -14.48
N ASN A 96 -6.88 3.40 -15.56
CA ASN A 96 -6.53 2.36 -16.53
C ASN A 96 -5.10 1.82 -16.35
N GLU A 97 -4.32 2.44 -15.48
CA GLU A 97 -2.94 2.05 -15.18
C GLU A 97 -2.63 2.34 -13.71
N ILE A 98 -1.94 1.42 -13.05
CA ILE A 98 -1.33 1.62 -11.72
C ILE A 98 0.11 1.11 -11.82
N ALA A 99 1.07 1.94 -11.42
CA ALA A 99 2.49 1.58 -11.48
C ALA A 99 3.17 1.80 -10.12
N TYR A 100 3.98 0.82 -9.71
CA TYR A 100 4.90 0.91 -8.58
C TYR A 100 6.25 0.30 -8.94
N ALA A 101 7.24 1.15 -9.19
CA ALA A 101 8.52 0.73 -9.76
C ALA A 101 8.31 -0.12 -11.02
N ASP A 102 8.74 -1.38 -11.03
CA ASP A 102 8.64 -2.28 -12.18
C ASP A 102 7.38 -3.16 -12.19
N ASP A 103 6.56 -3.07 -11.13
CA ASP A 103 5.23 -3.69 -11.02
C ASP A 103 4.18 -2.74 -11.60
N ILE A 104 3.58 -3.14 -12.72
CA ILE A 104 2.64 -2.31 -13.49
C ILE A 104 1.40 -3.13 -13.80
N ASP A 105 0.26 -2.54 -13.50
CA ASP A 105 -1.06 -3.10 -13.76
C ASP A 105 -1.81 -2.24 -14.76
N PHE A 106 -2.30 -2.89 -15.81
CA PHE A 106 -3.22 -2.28 -16.76
C PHE A 106 -4.64 -2.76 -16.46
N ILE A 107 -5.58 -1.82 -16.39
CA ILE A 107 -6.95 -2.05 -15.95
C ILE A 107 -7.88 -1.66 -17.09
N GLY A 108 -8.81 -2.55 -17.42
CA GLY A 108 -9.82 -2.31 -18.44
C GLY A 108 -11.03 -3.21 -18.25
N ASN A 109 -12.12 -2.88 -18.94
CA ASN A 109 -13.35 -3.69 -18.93
C ASN A 109 -13.25 -4.91 -19.86
N GLN A 110 -12.30 -4.89 -20.80
CA GLN A 110 -11.94 -6.02 -21.65
C GLN A 110 -10.55 -6.54 -21.27
N PRO A 111 -10.25 -7.82 -21.56
CA PRO A 111 -8.91 -8.36 -21.37
C PRO A 111 -7.86 -7.50 -22.09
N VAL A 112 -6.90 -6.98 -21.35
CA VAL A 112 -5.82 -6.16 -21.90
C VAL A 112 -4.90 -7.02 -22.78
N ASN A 113 -4.57 -6.50 -23.97
CA ASN A 113 -3.69 -7.20 -24.90
C ASN A 113 -2.21 -7.11 -24.46
N VAL A 114 -1.79 -8.11 -23.66
CA VAL A 114 -0.41 -8.19 -23.12
C VAL A 114 0.65 -8.30 -24.22
N LYS A 115 0.35 -8.95 -25.35
CA LYS A 115 1.31 -9.06 -26.46
C LYS A 115 1.67 -7.69 -27.05
N LYS A 116 0.67 -6.83 -27.22
CA LYS A 116 0.87 -5.45 -27.71
C LYS A 116 1.73 -4.63 -26.74
N ILE A 117 1.50 -4.82 -25.44
CA ILE A 117 2.31 -4.18 -24.39
C ILE A 117 3.76 -4.69 -24.46
N GLU A 118 3.96 -6.00 -24.58
CA GLU A 118 5.28 -6.62 -24.67
C GLU A 118 6.05 -6.11 -25.89
N GLU A 119 5.42 -6.07 -27.07
CA GLU A 119 6.02 -5.54 -28.30
C GLU A 119 6.44 -4.08 -28.15
N THR A 120 5.59 -3.27 -27.50
CA THR A 120 5.86 -1.84 -27.28
C THR A 120 6.99 -1.61 -26.28
N LEU A 121 7.03 -2.37 -25.19
CA LEU A 121 8.10 -2.28 -24.18
C LEU A 121 9.44 -2.79 -24.73
N LYS A 122 9.41 -3.77 -25.63
CA LYS A 122 10.61 -4.32 -26.29
C LYS A 122 11.35 -3.28 -27.13
N VAL A 123 10.67 -2.28 -27.68
CA VAL A 123 11.28 -1.13 -28.37
C VAL A 123 12.25 -0.36 -27.44
N HIS A 124 11.92 -0.31 -26.15
CA HIS A 124 12.75 0.29 -25.09
C HIS A 124 13.61 -0.76 -24.38
N LYS A 125 13.86 -1.92 -25.01
CA LYS A 125 14.62 -3.05 -24.42
C LYS A 125 14.10 -3.55 -23.07
N LEU A 126 12.92 -3.13 -22.64
CA LEU A 126 12.28 -3.60 -21.42
C LEU A 126 11.59 -4.94 -21.72
N LYS A 127 11.92 -5.95 -20.92
CA LYS A 127 11.38 -7.31 -21.09
C LYS A 127 10.29 -7.57 -20.05
N VAL A 128 9.10 -7.94 -20.52
CA VAL A 128 8.01 -8.42 -19.66
C VAL A 128 8.40 -9.79 -19.08
N ASN A 129 8.10 -10.02 -17.80
CA ASN A 129 8.27 -11.33 -17.19
C ASN A 129 6.96 -12.11 -17.35
N VAL A 130 6.87 -12.94 -18.39
CA VAL A 130 5.63 -13.67 -18.71
C VAL A 130 5.24 -14.61 -17.57
N ASP A 131 6.20 -15.30 -16.95
CA ASP A 131 5.95 -16.25 -15.85
C ASP A 131 5.37 -15.58 -14.60
N LYS A 132 5.71 -14.32 -14.37
CA LYS A 132 5.18 -13.51 -13.25
C LYS A 132 3.97 -12.66 -13.65
N THR A 133 3.58 -12.65 -14.92
CA THR A 133 2.45 -11.82 -15.38
C THR A 133 1.15 -12.53 -15.03
N GLU A 134 0.32 -11.88 -14.22
CA GLU A 134 -0.95 -12.44 -13.73
C GLU A 134 -2.15 -11.73 -14.36
N HIS A 135 -3.15 -12.50 -14.79
CA HIS A 135 -4.45 -11.98 -15.22
C HIS A 135 -5.47 -12.10 -14.08
N THR A 136 -6.01 -10.96 -13.62
CA THR A 136 -7.03 -10.94 -12.57
C THR A 136 -8.34 -10.39 -13.14
N SER A 137 -9.43 -11.17 -13.06
CA SER A 137 -10.77 -10.73 -13.43
C SER A 137 -11.57 -10.36 -12.18
N VAL A 138 -11.92 -9.08 -12.04
CA VAL A 138 -12.77 -8.59 -10.94
C VAL A 138 -14.23 -8.67 -11.39
N ARG A 139 -14.96 -9.68 -10.88
CA ARG A 139 -16.40 -9.86 -11.16
C ARG A 139 -17.19 -9.86 -9.86
N LYS A 140 -18.39 -9.29 -9.88
CA LYS A 140 -19.27 -9.18 -8.71
C LYS A 140 -19.55 -10.52 -8.00
N HIS A 141 -19.66 -11.60 -8.76
CA HIS A 141 -19.98 -12.94 -8.25
C HIS A 141 -18.76 -13.85 -8.12
N SER A 142 -17.55 -13.32 -8.37
CA SER A 142 -16.30 -14.04 -8.15
C SER A 142 -15.60 -13.51 -6.91
N GLU A 143 -14.98 -14.41 -6.15
CA GLU A 143 -14.13 -14.07 -5.02
C GLU A 143 -12.64 -14.32 -5.30
N GLU A 144 -12.30 -14.86 -6.48
CA GLU A 144 -10.92 -15.24 -6.85
C GLU A 144 -9.96 -14.04 -6.82
N TRP A 145 -10.43 -12.87 -7.25
CA TRP A 145 -9.64 -11.64 -7.26
C TRP A 145 -9.22 -11.19 -5.85
N LYS A 146 -9.92 -11.62 -4.79
CA LYS A 146 -9.62 -11.20 -3.42
C LYS A 146 -8.24 -11.69 -2.96
N THR A 147 -7.77 -12.81 -3.50
CA THR A 147 -6.45 -13.38 -3.18
C THR A 147 -5.35 -12.91 -4.12
N SER A 148 -5.66 -12.10 -5.13
CA SER A 148 -4.63 -11.49 -5.97
C SER A 148 -3.79 -10.53 -5.14
N LYS A 149 -2.47 -10.61 -5.29
CA LYS A 149 -1.49 -9.89 -4.47
C LYS A 149 -0.94 -8.68 -5.23
N LYS A 150 -0.96 -7.51 -4.60
CA LYS A 150 -0.42 -6.24 -5.13
C LYS A 150 0.42 -5.54 -4.08
N VAL A 151 1.68 -5.25 -4.42
CA VAL A 151 2.66 -4.59 -3.54
C VAL A 151 2.64 -5.19 -2.12
N GLY A 152 2.63 -6.52 -2.04
CA GLY A 152 2.63 -7.26 -0.79
C GLY A 152 1.29 -7.46 -0.08
N SER A 153 0.19 -6.79 -0.48
CA SER A 153 -1.16 -6.94 0.09
C SER A 153 -2.10 -7.73 -0.82
N LEU A 154 -3.07 -8.43 -0.23
CA LEU A 154 -4.17 -9.04 -0.98
C LEU A 154 -5.27 -8.01 -1.25
N LEU A 155 -5.97 -8.11 -2.38
CA LEU A 155 -7.02 -7.16 -2.75
C LEU A 155 -8.26 -7.25 -1.85
N GLY A 156 -8.57 -8.44 -1.35
CA GLY A 156 -9.66 -8.66 -0.41
C GLY A 156 -9.26 -8.22 1.00
N SER A 157 -10.04 -7.32 1.62
CA SER A 157 -9.72 -6.82 2.96
C SER A 157 -9.66 -7.95 4.01
N LYS A 158 -10.57 -8.92 3.96
CA LYS A 158 -10.59 -10.03 4.93
C LYS A 158 -9.40 -10.96 4.73
N GLU A 159 -9.12 -11.28 3.48
CA GLU A 159 -8.02 -12.13 3.05
C GLU A 159 -6.69 -11.50 3.47
N ASP A 160 -6.49 -10.19 3.23
CA ASP A 160 -5.28 -9.48 3.63
C ASP A 160 -5.12 -9.42 5.17
N ILE A 161 -6.20 -9.18 5.92
CA ILE A 161 -6.15 -9.18 7.39
C ILE A 161 -5.71 -10.55 7.93
N GLU A 162 -6.29 -11.64 7.44
CA GLU A 162 -5.89 -12.98 7.88
C GLU A 162 -4.44 -13.32 7.46
N HIS A 163 -4.04 -12.89 6.26
CA HIS A 163 -2.65 -12.99 5.81
C HIS A 163 -1.68 -12.20 6.73
N ARG A 164 -2.00 -10.96 7.12
CA ARG A 164 -1.20 -10.18 8.09
C ARG A 164 -1.17 -10.78 9.49
N LYS A 165 -2.29 -11.34 9.96
CA LYS A 165 -2.34 -12.08 11.23
C LYS A 165 -1.43 -13.31 11.17
N HIS A 166 -1.41 -14.03 10.05
CA HIS A 166 -0.51 -15.15 9.86
C HIS A 166 0.97 -14.72 9.85
N LEU A 167 1.33 -13.71 9.05
CA LEU A 167 2.70 -13.19 8.97
C LEU A 167 3.21 -12.63 10.30
N SER A 168 2.38 -11.86 11.01
CA SER A 168 2.74 -11.34 12.33
C SER A 168 2.88 -12.47 13.37
N LYS A 169 2.08 -13.53 13.30
CA LYS A 169 2.26 -14.73 14.14
C LYS A 169 3.60 -15.41 13.85
N ILE A 170 4.00 -15.54 12.58
CA ILE A 170 5.33 -16.05 12.22
C ILE A 170 6.44 -15.17 12.80
N ALA A 171 6.35 -13.85 12.61
CA ALA A 171 7.32 -12.90 13.15
C ALA A 171 7.43 -12.99 14.69
N LEU A 172 6.29 -13.12 15.37
CA LEU A 172 6.24 -13.30 16.82
C LEU A 172 6.92 -14.62 17.24
N ASN A 173 6.66 -15.72 16.53
CA ASN A 173 7.27 -17.02 16.83
C ASN A 173 8.79 -17.03 16.61
N LYS A 174 9.30 -16.34 15.58
CA LYS A 174 10.75 -16.24 15.35
C LYS A 174 11.51 -15.63 16.53
N MET A 175 10.85 -14.85 17.36
CA MET A 175 11.42 -14.20 18.55
C MET A 175 10.98 -14.85 19.87
N GLU A 176 10.46 -16.08 19.82
CA GLU A 176 9.88 -16.76 20.99
C GLU A 176 10.81 -16.84 22.21
N GLN A 177 12.11 -17.06 21.97
CA GLN A 177 13.12 -17.10 23.03
C GLN A 177 13.24 -15.78 23.81
N ILE A 178 13.04 -14.64 23.14
CA ILE A 178 13.08 -13.32 23.77
C ILE A 178 11.86 -13.13 24.67
N TRP A 179 10.69 -13.62 24.25
CA TRP A 179 9.45 -13.46 25.02
C TRP A 179 9.43 -14.32 26.28
N HIS A 180 9.96 -15.54 26.20
CA HIS A 180 10.00 -16.49 27.32
C HIS A 180 11.08 -16.16 28.36
N ARG A 181 12.21 -15.59 27.92
CA ARG A 181 13.32 -15.18 28.80
C ARG A 181 13.10 -13.76 29.33
N ALA A 182 12.01 -13.60 30.06
CA ALA A 182 11.57 -12.34 30.64
C ALA A 182 12.57 -11.77 31.67
N ASP A 183 13.36 -12.65 32.29
CA ASP A 183 14.48 -12.36 33.19
C ASP A 183 15.66 -11.69 32.48
N LYS A 184 15.93 -12.08 31.23
CA LYS A 184 17.07 -11.56 30.45
C LYS A 184 16.74 -10.30 29.65
N THR A 185 15.46 -9.99 29.47
CA THR A 185 15.04 -8.85 28.65
C THR A 185 13.99 -7.99 29.34
N LYS A 186 14.36 -6.71 29.54
CA LYS A 186 13.47 -5.70 30.13
C LYS A 186 12.16 -5.63 29.35
N GLN A 187 11.05 -5.46 30.07
CA GLN A 187 9.72 -5.38 29.48
C GLN A 187 9.63 -4.30 28.40
N CYS A 188 10.18 -3.11 28.66
CA CYS A 188 10.18 -2.01 27.69
C CYS A 188 10.87 -2.39 26.37
N THR A 189 12.00 -3.09 26.43
CA THR A 189 12.71 -3.59 25.24
C THR A 189 11.87 -4.62 24.48
N ARG A 190 11.23 -5.55 25.19
CA ARG A 190 10.34 -6.54 24.55
C ARG A 190 9.17 -5.89 23.82
N ILE A 191 8.55 -4.87 24.42
CA ILE A 191 7.48 -4.10 23.78
C ILE A 191 7.99 -3.32 22.57
N LYS A 192 9.17 -2.68 22.66
CA LYS A 192 9.80 -2.01 21.51
C LYS A 192 10.04 -2.98 20.35
N LEU A 193 10.63 -4.15 20.61
CA LEU A 193 10.86 -5.20 19.60
C LEU A 193 9.55 -5.71 18.99
N TYR A 194 8.52 -5.93 19.81
CA TYR A 194 7.20 -6.29 19.33
C TYR A 194 6.63 -5.22 18.38
N ASN A 195 6.72 -3.95 18.76
CA ASN A 195 6.21 -2.84 17.95
C ASN A 195 6.92 -2.71 16.60
N THR A 196 8.25 -2.90 16.58
CA THR A 196 9.07 -2.72 15.38
C THR A 196 9.02 -3.92 14.43
N LEU A 197 8.93 -5.15 14.94
CA LEU A 197 9.10 -6.37 14.13
C LEU A 197 7.83 -7.21 13.96
N VAL A 198 6.85 -7.10 14.87
CA VAL A 198 5.61 -7.89 14.81
C VAL A 198 4.42 -7.02 14.43
N ARG A 199 4.22 -5.93 15.17
CA ARG A 199 3.09 -5.01 14.97
C ARG A 199 3.17 -4.29 13.62
N SER A 200 4.38 -3.90 13.19
CA SER A 200 4.62 -3.32 11.87
C SER A 200 4.18 -4.25 10.73
N VAL A 201 4.44 -5.55 10.85
CA VAL A 201 4.00 -6.58 9.89
C VAL A 201 2.48 -6.72 9.91
N LEU A 202 1.87 -6.69 11.10
CA LEU A 202 0.41 -6.76 11.24
C LEU A 202 -0.30 -5.55 10.62
N LEU A 203 0.29 -4.35 10.74
CA LEU A 203 -0.30 -3.09 10.29
C LEU A 203 0.09 -2.68 8.85
N TYR A 204 0.85 -3.52 8.15
CA TYR A 204 1.29 -3.19 6.80
C TYR A 204 0.08 -2.97 5.88
N ASN A 205 0.04 -1.80 5.23
CA ASN A 205 -1.05 -1.33 4.37
C ASN A 205 -2.46 -1.33 5.00
N CYS A 206 -2.60 -1.36 6.33
CA CYS A 206 -3.90 -1.45 6.99
C CYS A 206 -4.87 -0.28 6.69
N GLY A 207 -4.37 0.86 6.20
CA GLY A 207 -5.19 1.99 5.79
C GLY A 207 -6.12 1.72 4.60
N THR A 208 -5.89 0.65 3.84
CA THR A 208 -6.75 0.23 2.72
C THR A 208 -7.91 -0.67 3.14
N TRP A 209 -7.93 -1.14 4.39
CA TRP A 209 -8.93 -2.10 4.85
C TRP A 209 -10.29 -1.45 5.12
N ALA A 210 -11.32 -2.05 4.52
CA ALA A 210 -12.72 -1.73 4.81
C ALA A 210 -13.25 -2.66 5.92
N LEU A 211 -12.96 -2.30 7.17
CA LEU A 211 -13.31 -3.12 8.34
C LEU A 211 -14.79 -3.00 8.74
N THR A 212 -15.37 -4.11 9.19
CA THR A 212 -16.60 -4.10 9.99
C THR A 212 -16.26 -4.02 11.49
N LYS A 213 -17.24 -3.64 12.34
CA LYS A 213 -17.05 -3.61 13.81
C LYS A 213 -16.56 -4.97 14.36
N THR A 214 -17.10 -6.07 13.83
CA THR A 214 -16.68 -7.43 14.22
C THR A 214 -15.23 -7.72 13.82
N ASP A 215 -14.78 -7.22 12.66
CA ASP A 215 -13.38 -7.39 12.23
C ASP A 215 -12.43 -6.59 13.12
N GLU A 216 -12.81 -5.37 13.52
CA GLU A 216 -12.07 -4.55 14.48
C GLU A 216 -11.92 -5.25 15.84
N GLU A 217 -13.02 -5.79 16.39
CA GLU A 217 -13.01 -6.51 17.66
C GLU A 217 -12.11 -7.76 17.63
N LYS A 218 -12.16 -8.51 16.51
CA LYS A 218 -11.29 -9.68 16.29
C LYS A 218 -9.83 -9.27 16.20
N LEU A 219 -9.53 -8.18 15.51
CA LEU A 219 -8.17 -7.67 15.34
C LEU A 219 -7.61 -7.18 16.68
N ASP A 220 -8.41 -6.46 17.48
CA ASP A 220 -8.03 -6.04 18.83
C ASP A 220 -7.84 -7.23 19.76
N SER A 221 -8.67 -8.27 19.67
CA SER A 221 -8.51 -9.50 20.45
C SER A 221 -7.20 -10.21 20.09
N PHE A 222 -6.90 -10.30 18.80
CA PHE A 222 -5.65 -10.86 18.28
C PHE A 222 -4.43 -10.07 18.80
N HIS A 223 -4.48 -8.73 18.74
CA HIS A 223 -3.45 -7.85 19.29
C HIS A 223 -3.18 -8.14 20.76
N ARG A 224 -4.22 -8.14 21.59
CA ARG A 224 -4.10 -8.39 23.04
C ARG A 224 -3.53 -9.77 23.34
N LYS A 225 -3.82 -10.78 22.51
CA LYS A 225 -3.23 -12.12 22.65
C LYS A 225 -1.72 -12.08 22.42
N GLN A 226 -1.25 -11.34 21.41
CA GLN A 226 0.18 -11.15 21.16
C GLN A 226 0.85 -10.40 22.32
N LEU A 227 0.27 -9.30 22.81
CA LEU A 227 0.80 -8.54 23.94
C LEU A 227 0.95 -9.38 25.22
N ARG A 228 -0.05 -10.20 25.55
CA ARG A 228 0.04 -11.12 26.70
C ARG A 228 1.20 -12.10 26.57
N ARG A 229 1.43 -12.63 25.36
CA ARG A 229 2.57 -13.52 25.09
C ARG A 229 3.90 -12.79 25.24
N VAL A 230 4.03 -11.58 24.70
CA VAL A 230 5.24 -10.76 24.83
C VAL A 230 5.58 -10.46 26.30
N LEU A 231 4.55 -10.20 27.12
CA LEU A 231 4.71 -9.98 28.56
C LEU A 231 4.89 -11.27 29.38
N GLY A 232 4.73 -12.46 28.77
CA GLY A 232 4.77 -13.74 29.49
C GLY A 232 3.57 -13.99 30.41
N ILE A 233 2.45 -13.28 30.21
CA ILE A 233 1.24 -13.43 31.03
C ILE A 233 0.51 -14.70 30.58
N ARG A 234 0.50 -15.71 31.44
CA ARG A 234 -0.17 -16.99 31.25
C ARG A 234 -1.21 -17.21 32.34
N TYR A 235 -2.21 -18.04 32.07
CA TYR A 235 -3.11 -18.52 33.11
C TYR A 235 -2.30 -19.21 34.23
N PRO A 236 -2.64 -19.03 35.52
CA PRO A 236 -3.85 -18.41 36.07
C PRO A 236 -3.81 -16.89 36.24
N THR A 237 -2.68 -16.22 35.92
CA THR A 237 -2.55 -14.77 36.07
C THR A 237 -3.51 -14.02 35.15
N LYS A 238 -4.45 -13.28 35.75
CA LYS A 238 -5.43 -12.44 35.03
C LYS A 238 -4.97 -10.98 34.96
N ILE A 239 -5.20 -10.34 33.82
CA ILE A 239 -5.03 -8.90 33.63
C ILE A 239 -6.18 -8.35 32.79
N SER A 240 -6.75 -7.23 33.22
CA SER A 240 -7.79 -6.54 32.45
C SER A 240 -7.24 -6.04 31.11
N ASN A 241 -8.09 -5.92 30.09
CA ASN A 241 -7.66 -5.39 28.79
C ASN A 241 -7.13 -3.95 28.90
N LYS A 242 -7.75 -3.11 29.73
CA LYS A 242 -7.32 -1.72 29.98
C LYS A 242 -5.94 -1.67 30.66
N SER A 243 -5.72 -2.51 31.68
CA SER A 243 -4.43 -2.61 32.36
C SER A 243 -3.34 -3.17 31.44
N LEU A 244 -3.67 -4.11 30.55
CA LEU A 244 -2.73 -4.65 29.57
C LEU A 244 -2.24 -3.54 28.61
N TYR A 245 -3.16 -2.76 28.04
CA TYR A 245 -2.84 -1.65 27.18
C TYR A 245 -2.02 -0.57 27.89
N LYS A 246 -2.43 -0.18 29.11
CA LYS A 246 -1.68 0.77 29.95
C LYS A 246 -0.25 0.28 30.24
N LYS A 247 -0.09 -1.01 30.58
CA LYS A 247 1.22 -1.62 30.90
C LYS A 247 2.15 -1.70 29.70
N CYS A 248 1.61 -1.82 28.49
CA CYS A 248 2.40 -1.84 27.25
C CYS A 248 2.54 -0.46 26.59
N GLU A 249 1.92 0.59 27.14
CA GLU A 249 1.79 1.90 26.48
C GLU A 249 1.24 1.75 25.04
N GLN A 250 0.24 0.87 24.88
CA GLN A 250 -0.38 0.57 23.59
C GLN A 250 -1.86 0.95 23.57
N THR A 251 -2.40 1.14 22.37
CA THR A 251 -3.83 1.30 22.12
C THR A 251 -4.40 0.08 21.37
N PRO A 252 -5.73 -0.09 21.35
CA PRO A 252 -6.38 -0.95 20.37
C PRO A 252 -5.85 -0.72 18.94
N ILE A 253 -5.62 -1.81 18.20
CA ILE A 253 -5.07 -1.72 16.84
C ILE A 253 -6.09 -1.09 15.90
N SER A 254 -7.38 -1.34 16.10
CA SER A 254 -8.43 -0.74 15.28
C SER A 254 -8.40 0.79 15.27
N LEU A 255 -8.00 1.45 16.37
CA LEU A 255 -7.82 2.90 16.42
C LEU A 255 -6.67 3.34 15.53
N GLU A 256 -5.60 2.55 15.46
CA GLU A 256 -4.49 2.82 14.57
C GLU A 256 -4.83 2.56 13.11
N VAL A 257 -5.62 1.52 12.83
CA VAL A 257 -6.16 1.28 11.48
C VAL A 257 -7.02 2.46 11.04
N LEU A 258 -7.87 2.98 11.92
CA LEU A 258 -8.63 4.21 11.67
C LEU A 258 -7.69 5.37 11.33
N GLN A 259 -6.66 5.62 12.14
CA GLN A 259 -5.68 6.68 11.86
C GLN A 259 -4.95 6.46 10.52
N ALA A 260 -4.55 5.23 10.22
CA ALA A 260 -3.87 4.89 8.98
C ALA A 260 -4.77 5.08 7.76
N ARG A 261 -6.05 4.73 7.86
CA ARG A 261 -7.09 4.94 6.85
C ARG A 261 -7.27 6.43 6.56
N TRP A 262 -7.42 7.25 7.58
CA TRP A 262 -7.54 8.71 7.42
C TRP A 262 -6.24 9.36 6.92
N ARG A 263 -5.08 8.88 7.34
CA ARG A 263 -3.79 9.33 6.80
C ARG A 263 -3.70 9.04 5.29
N LEU A 264 -4.05 7.81 4.87
CA LEU A 264 -4.07 7.43 3.46
C LEU A 264 -5.08 8.27 2.69
N PHE A 265 -6.30 8.45 3.21
CA PHE A 265 -7.33 9.24 2.55
C PHE A 265 -6.89 10.70 2.32
N GLY A 266 -6.28 11.33 3.33
CA GLY A 266 -5.72 12.67 3.17
C GLY A 266 -4.60 12.74 2.13
N HIS A 267 -3.76 11.70 2.04
CA HIS A 267 -2.78 11.60 0.96
C HIS A 267 -3.46 11.52 -0.41
N VAL A 268 -4.50 10.70 -0.57
CA VAL A 268 -5.26 10.58 -1.83
C VAL A 268 -5.86 11.93 -2.25
N LEU A 269 -6.49 12.64 -1.32
CA LEU A 269 -7.16 13.93 -1.59
C LEU A 269 -6.21 15.03 -2.06
N ARG A 270 -4.96 15.03 -1.56
CA ARG A 270 -3.93 16.02 -1.90
C ARG A 270 -3.14 15.70 -3.18
N ARG A 271 -3.30 14.50 -3.77
CA ARG A 271 -2.62 14.14 -5.02
C ARG A 271 -3.37 14.73 -6.21
N GLU A 272 -2.68 14.86 -7.34
CA GLU A 272 -3.27 15.36 -8.58
C GLU A 272 -4.54 14.58 -8.93
N PRO A 273 -5.61 15.22 -9.45
CA PRO A 273 -6.84 14.54 -9.86
C PRO A 273 -6.62 13.39 -10.83
N SER A 274 -5.55 13.43 -11.64
CA SER A 274 -5.21 12.37 -12.59
C SER A 274 -4.63 11.11 -11.93
N THR A 275 -4.17 11.19 -10.68
CA THR A 275 -3.57 10.07 -9.94
C THR A 275 -4.60 8.94 -9.77
N PRO A 276 -4.24 7.66 -9.99
CA PRO A 276 -5.21 6.56 -9.99
C PRO A 276 -6.12 6.47 -8.76
N ALA A 277 -5.56 6.63 -7.56
CA ALA A 277 -6.33 6.59 -6.32
C ALA A 277 -7.31 7.78 -6.18
N ASN A 278 -6.94 8.97 -6.68
CA ASN A 278 -7.81 10.14 -6.65
C ASN A 278 -8.95 9.98 -7.68
N LYS A 279 -8.63 9.54 -8.90
CA LYS A 279 -9.63 9.17 -9.92
C LYS A 279 -10.63 8.14 -9.39
N ALA A 280 -10.14 7.05 -8.81
CA ALA A 280 -11.00 5.99 -8.25
C ALA A 280 -11.92 6.51 -7.14
N MET A 281 -11.41 7.40 -6.28
CA MET A 281 -12.21 8.01 -5.21
C MET A 281 -13.30 8.93 -5.80
N ALA A 282 -12.97 9.76 -6.79
CA ALA A 282 -13.94 10.62 -7.46
C ALA A 282 -15.01 9.79 -8.21
N PHE A 283 -14.58 8.74 -8.92
CA PHE A 283 -15.45 7.82 -9.64
C PHE A 283 -16.53 7.20 -8.73
N TYR A 284 -16.15 6.78 -7.52
CA TYR A 284 -17.08 6.18 -6.56
C TYR A 284 -18.29 7.08 -6.23
N PHE A 285 -18.12 8.40 -6.22
CA PHE A 285 -19.21 9.35 -5.95
C PHE A 285 -19.84 9.94 -7.21
N HIS A 286 -19.24 9.71 -8.38
CA HIS A 286 -19.75 10.17 -9.66
C HIS A 286 -20.83 9.22 -10.20
N ASP A 287 -20.65 7.92 -10.00
CA ASP A 287 -21.57 6.91 -10.51
C ASP A 287 -22.81 6.76 -9.62
N ASN A 288 -23.95 7.25 -10.12
CA ASN A 288 -25.28 7.01 -9.56
C ASN A 288 -25.87 5.65 -10.00
N ALA A 289 -25.04 4.70 -10.42
CA ALA A 289 -25.49 3.36 -10.78
C ALA A 289 -26.42 2.78 -9.71
N LYS A 290 -27.52 2.17 -10.17
CA LYS A 290 -28.48 1.50 -9.30
C LYS A 290 -27.72 0.53 -8.40
N ARG A 291 -27.70 0.82 -7.09
CA ARG A 291 -27.09 -0.06 -6.10
C ARG A 291 -27.67 -1.45 -6.29
N ALA A 292 -26.78 -2.43 -6.46
CA ALA A 292 -27.18 -3.82 -6.60
C ALA A 292 -28.09 -4.25 -5.45
N ARG A 293 -29.16 -5.01 -5.75
CA ARG A 293 -30.00 -5.64 -4.73
C ARG A 293 -29.15 -6.61 -3.89
N GLY A 294 -29.28 -6.54 -2.56
CA GLY A 294 -28.55 -7.37 -1.59
C GLY A 294 -27.81 -6.55 -0.54
N ARG A 295 -27.08 -7.23 0.36
CA ARG A 295 -26.25 -6.59 1.38
C ARG A 295 -25.09 -5.84 0.69
N PRO A 296 -24.96 -4.51 0.87
CA PRO A 296 -23.84 -3.76 0.31
C PRO A 296 -22.51 -4.29 0.85
N ILE A 297 -21.53 -4.44 -0.05
CA ILE A 297 -20.14 -4.73 0.34
C ILE A 297 -19.62 -3.50 1.11
N THR A 298 -18.97 -3.72 2.25
CA THR A 298 -18.32 -2.64 2.98
C THR A 298 -17.14 -2.13 2.16
N THR A 299 -17.26 -0.93 1.60
CA THR A 299 -16.19 -0.26 0.84
C THR A 299 -15.45 0.74 1.72
N LEU A 300 -14.23 1.13 1.32
CA LEU A 300 -13.45 2.12 2.05
C LEU A 300 -14.19 3.47 2.23
N PRO A 301 -14.87 4.04 1.20
CA PRO A 301 -15.70 5.23 1.38
C PRO A 301 -16.85 5.04 2.39
N MET A 302 -17.49 3.86 2.42
CA MET A 302 -18.52 3.57 3.42
C MET A 302 -17.94 3.54 4.83
N THR A 303 -16.75 2.95 5.01
CA THR A 303 -16.08 2.92 6.31
C THR A 303 -15.65 4.32 6.76
N LEU A 304 -15.10 5.15 5.85
CA LEU A 304 -14.80 6.55 6.12
C LEU A 304 -16.04 7.34 6.54
N ASN A 305 -17.17 7.15 5.85
CA ASN A 305 -18.43 7.77 6.25
C ASN A 305 -18.95 7.27 7.60
N ASN A 306 -18.73 6.01 7.95
CA ASN A 306 -19.07 5.49 9.27
C ASN A 306 -18.19 6.09 10.37
N ASP A 307 -16.90 6.31 10.12
CA ASP A 307 -16.02 7.00 11.06
C ASP A 307 -16.51 8.44 11.32
N LEU A 308 -16.96 9.14 10.28
CA LEU A 308 -17.53 10.49 10.41
C LEU A 308 -18.78 10.52 11.29
N LYS A 309 -19.63 9.50 11.22
CA LYS A 309 -20.85 9.40 12.05
C LYS A 309 -20.57 9.26 13.55
N ILE A 310 -19.34 8.89 13.93
CA ILE A 310 -18.92 8.85 15.35
C ILE A 310 -18.77 10.28 15.89
N LEU A 311 -18.47 11.25 15.02
CA LEU A 311 -18.54 12.65 15.40
C LEU A 311 -20.01 12.99 15.67
N GLN A 312 -20.29 13.57 16.85
CA GLN A 312 -21.63 14.04 17.20
C GLN A 312 -22.12 15.20 16.31
N ASN A 313 -21.24 15.74 15.46
CA ASN A 313 -21.54 16.79 14.50
C ASN A 313 -22.16 16.20 13.22
N ARG A 314 -23.48 16.35 13.06
CA ARG A 314 -24.24 15.83 11.91
C ARG A 314 -23.93 16.51 10.57
N SER A 315 -23.09 17.55 10.56
CA SER A 315 -22.86 18.40 9.39
C SER A 315 -21.80 17.85 8.41
N ILE A 316 -21.07 16.79 8.77
CA ILE A 316 -20.00 16.23 7.92
C ILE A 316 -20.35 14.79 7.56
N SER A 317 -20.55 14.54 6.26
CA SER A 317 -20.77 13.23 5.68
C SER A 317 -19.79 12.99 4.53
N LEU A 318 -19.70 11.74 4.07
CA LEU A 318 -18.99 11.35 2.86
C LEU A 318 -19.89 10.43 2.02
N THR A 319 -20.91 11.03 1.42
CA THR A 319 -21.96 10.33 0.66
C THR A 319 -22.14 10.82 -0.76
N SER A 320 -21.60 12.00 -1.08
CA SER A 320 -21.75 12.67 -2.37
C SER A 320 -20.42 13.22 -2.87
N GLN A 321 -20.38 13.63 -4.15
CA GLN A 321 -19.22 14.32 -4.70
C GLN A 321 -18.97 15.68 -4.01
N LYS A 322 -20.04 16.39 -3.64
CA LYS A 322 -19.96 17.65 -2.89
C LYS A 322 -19.29 17.43 -1.52
N ASP A 323 -19.65 16.36 -0.84
CA ASP A 323 -19.05 15.97 0.44
C ASP A 323 -17.54 15.72 0.29
N LEU A 324 -17.15 15.00 -0.78
CA LEU A 324 -15.75 14.72 -1.09
C LEU A 324 -14.95 16.01 -1.29
N GLU A 325 -15.51 16.99 -2.00
CA GLU A 325 -14.88 18.30 -2.23
C GLU A 325 -14.77 19.12 -0.94
N THR A 326 -15.79 19.10 -0.07
CA THR A 326 -15.71 19.74 1.24
C THR A 326 -14.58 19.16 2.09
N ILE A 327 -14.47 17.82 2.16
CA ILE A 327 -13.38 17.18 2.92
C ILE A 327 -12.02 17.42 2.24
N ARG A 328 -11.98 17.50 0.90
CA ARG A 328 -10.75 17.85 0.16
C ARG A 328 -10.22 19.22 0.58
N LYS A 329 -11.09 20.24 0.74
CA LYS A 329 -10.68 21.56 1.23
C LYS A 329 -10.03 21.50 2.60
N ILE A 330 -10.60 20.73 3.54
CA ILE A 330 -10.00 20.49 4.86
C ILE A 330 -8.64 19.80 4.74
N ALA A 331 -8.46 18.93 3.73
CA ALA A 331 -7.23 18.21 3.50
C ALA A 331 -6.10 19.05 2.90
N GLU A 332 -6.38 20.22 2.31
CA GLU A 332 -5.37 21.12 1.72
C GLU A 332 -4.38 21.60 2.78
N THR A 333 -4.90 22.01 3.95
CA THR A 333 -4.07 22.46 5.07
C THR A 333 -3.70 21.29 5.96
N ARG A 334 -2.39 21.00 6.09
CA ARG A 334 -1.90 19.89 6.93
C ARG A 334 -2.32 20.03 8.39
N GLN A 335 -2.37 21.25 8.92
CA GLN A 335 -2.79 21.52 10.29
C GLN A 335 -4.27 21.19 10.50
N GLU A 336 -5.15 21.71 9.64
CA GLU A 336 -6.60 21.42 9.69
C GLU A 336 -6.87 19.92 9.56
N TRP A 337 -6.22 19.25 8.61
CA TRP A 337 -6.32 17.79 8.45
C TRP A 337 -5.89 17.03 9.71
N THR A 338 -4.83 17.48 10.37
CA THR A 338 -4.32 16.84 11.58
C THR A 338 -5.30 17.01 12.75
N THR A 339 -5.84 18.22 12.94
CA THR A 339 -6.88 18.47 13.95
C THR A 339 -8.13 17.64 13.69
N PHE A 340 -8.63 17.67 12.46
CA PHE A 340 -9.82 16.94 12.04
C PHE A 340 -9.70 15.43 12.29
N THR A 341 -8.59 14.83 11.88
CA THR A 341 -8.36 13.39 12.09
C THR A 341 -8.08 13.02 13.55
N ALA A 342 -7.53 13.95 14.35
CA ALA A 342 -7.38 13.77 15.79
C ALA A 342 -8.74 13.75 16.51
N ASP A 343 -9.69 14.59 16.08
CA ASP A 343 -11.04 14.63 16.66
C ASP A 343 -11.82 13.35 16.36
N ILE A 344 -11.70 12.80 15.14
CA ILE A 344 -12.28 11.50 14.78
C ILE A 344 -11.71 10.39 15.68
N LYS A 345 -10.38 10.39 15.88
CA LYS A 345 -9.74 9.42 16.78
C LYS A 345 -10.25 9.55 18.22
N LYS A 346 -10.30 10.76 18.77
CA LYS A 346 -10.79 11.01 20.13
C LYS A 346 -12.24 10.55 20.30
N ALA A 347 -13.10 10.84 19.33
CA ALA A 347 -14.49 10.39 19.35
C ALA A 347 -14.59 8.85 19.31
N ALA A 348 -13.77 8.19 18.49
CA ALA A 348 -13.70 6.73 18.44
C ALA A 348 -13.14 6.11 19.74
N GLU A 349 -12.20 6.77 20.42
CA GLU A 349 -11.69 6.37 21.73
C GLU A 349 -12.75 6.51 22.84
N ALA A 350 -13.51 7.61 22.83
CA ALA A 350 -14.60 7.85 23.77
C ALA A 350 -15.71 6.82 23.63
N ALA A 351 -16.17 6.57 22.39
CA ALA A 351 -17.22 5.59 22.10
C ALA A 351 -16.87 4.15 22.54
N ARG A 352 -15.58 3.84 22.71
CA ARG A 352 -15.09 2.54 23.22
C ARG A 352 -15.00 2.48 24.74
N SER A 353 -14.90 3.63 25.40
CA SER A 353 -14.76 3.71 26.86
C SER A 353 -16.10 3.55 27.57
N ASP A 354 -17.19 3.89 26.90
CA ASP A 354 -18.56 3.69 27.38
C ASP A 354 -18.98 2.20 27.36
N ASP A 355 -18.29 1.36 26.58
CA ASP A 355 -18.38 -0.11 26.62
C ASP A 355 -17.57 -0.67 27.81
N THR A 356 -18.02 -0.41 29.06
CA THR A 356 -17.53 -1.12 30.26
C THR A 356 -18.16 -2.52 30.41
N PRO A 357 -17.45 -3.47 31.07
CA PRO A 357 -17.49 -4.86 30.67
C PRO A 357 -18.81 -5.54 31.01
N SER A 358 -19.43 -6.19 30.02
CA SER A 358 -20.22 -7.37 30.30
C SER A 358 -19.30 -8.42 30.93
N GLY A 359 -19.22 -8.40 32.26
CA GLY A 359 -18.78 -9.53 33.03
C GLY A 359 -19.65 -10.71 32.60
N ARG A 360 -19.08 -11.66 31.86
CA ARG A 360 -19.63 -13.01 31.91
C ARG A 360 -19.08 -13.65 33.19
N PRO A 361 -19.97 -14.25 34.01
CA PRO A 361 -19.60 -14.88 35.27
C PRO A 361 -18.52 -15.97 35.09
#